data_AF-A0A918BJ84-F1
#
_entry.id   AF-A0A918BJ84-F1
#
_cell.length_a   1.000
_cell.length_b   1.000
_cell.length_c   1.000
_cell.angle_alpha   90.00
_cell.angle_beta   90.00
_cell.angle_gamma   90.00
#
_symmetry.space_group_name_H-M   'P 1'
#
loop_
_entity.id
_entity.type
_entity.pdbx_description
1 polymer ?
#
loop_
_entity_poly.entity_id
_entity_poly.type
_entity_poly.pdbx_seq_one_letter_code
_entity_poly.pdbx_strand_id
1 'polypeptide(L)'
;MAATPWLGGRPADNERLAAWALSRIAATGAEDACVDAVIDIVYAARDTEADLGGRFGSGVVGEPATRRPERRQSFHLDGISPLRLREEDSDEPWAVLLDPARLLRGIGTVTQASRSQEGIDLTVTAHPDFADPTDPWLPPGAHSLTVQLDPDTGFLRSAALHDEQGTLATAQVSDLNVRDAPPSTQAGEILARMARTLLEPTRLTAEVHIETDPHEDLSITSVPASRSWTILVDENTLTMTGDYAPDRTSPAAARLAELLTPARIVSHLANVTPTSPHSLQATVRPLRTFPFSAWAPDDALTCHFTVDPETGVLVRAAATARGRTVFRHTVTALGPDGHTYSP
;
A
#
# COMPACT_ATOMS: atom_id res chain seq x y z
N MET A 1 0.93 24.70 16.91
CA MET A 1 -0.10 25.14 15.95
C MET A 1 -0.58 23.90 15.22
N ALA A 2 -1.86 23.56 15.31
CA ALA A 2 -2.41 22.44 14.54
C ALA A 2 -2.57 22.89 13.09
N ALA A 3 -1.79 22.31 12.17
CA ALA A 3 -2.00 22.51 10.75
C ALA A 3 -3.42 22.05 10.41
N THR A 4 -4.19 22.88 9.70
CA THR A 4 -5.49 22.46 9.14
C THR A 4 -5.23 21.17 8.33
N PRO A 5 -5.95 20.07 8.59
CA PRO A 5 -5.66 18.81 7.92
C PRO A 5 -5.96 18.98 6.43
N TRP A 6 -4.90 19.03 5.63
CA TRP A 6 -4.93 19.24 4.18
C TRP A 6 -5.60 18.08 3.44
N LEU A 7 -5.72 16.91 4.09
CA LEU A 7 -6.57 15.79 3.66
C LEU A 7 -8.09 16.06 3.85
N GLY A 8 -8.46 17.24 4.32
CA GLY A 8 -9.79 17.54 4.82
C GLY A 8 -10.02 17.01 6.24
N GLY A 9 -11.12 17.45 6.85
CA GLY A 9 -11.54 16.95 8.16
C GLY A 9 -11.98 15.48 8.11
N ARG A 10 -11.93 14.81 9.26
CA ARG A 10 -12.35 13.41 9.42
C ARG A 10 -13.82 13.25 8.98
N PRO A 11 -14.17 12.42 7.95
CA PRO A 11 -15.52 12.37 7.39
C PRO A 11 -16.53 11.71 8.32
N ALA A 12 -17.69 12.31 8.61
CA ALA A 12 -18.62 11.78 9.62
C ALA A 12 -19.12 10.33 9.34
N ASP A 13 -19.25 9.93 8.08
CA ASP A 13 -19.68 8.58 7.70
C ASP A 13 -18.54 7.54 7.70
N ASN A 14 -18.86 6.28 8.01
CA ASN A 14 -17.86 5.21 8.16
C ASN A 14 -17.29 4.73 6.82
N GLU A 15 -18.03 4.83 5.72
CA GLU A 15 -17.56 4.41 4.39
C GLU A 15 -16.42 5.31 3.90
N ARG A 16 -16.57 6.63 4.00
CA ARG A 16 -15.50 7.59 3.65
C ARG A 16 -14.40 7.62 4.71
N LEU A 17 -14.67 7.18 5.94
CA LEU A 17 -13.65 7.08 6.97
C LEU A 17 -12.55 6.09 6.60
N ALA A 18 -12.89 4.94 6.00
CA ALA A 18 -11.91 3.97 5.52
C ALA A 18 -10.98 4.58 4.47
N ALA A 19 -11.53 5.21 3.44
CA ALA A 19 -10.76 5.86 2.38
C ALA A 19 -9.88 7.01 2.92
N TRP A 20 -10.39 7.80 3.87
CA TRP A 20 -9.63 8.85 4.55
C TRP A 20 -8.48 8.28 5.38
N ALA A 21 -8.70 7.18 6.10
CA ALA A 21 -7.68 6.57 6.94
C ALA A 21 -6.56 5.94 6.09
N LEU A 22 -6.90 5.26 4.99
CA LEU A 22 -5.89 4.77 4.03
C LEU A 22 -5.12 5.94 3.37
N SER A 23 -5.81 7.04 3.06
CA SER A 23 -5.17 8.26 2.56
C SER A 23 -4.14 8.81 3.55
N ARG A 24 -4.47 8.82 4.84
CA ARG A 24 -3.55 9.27 5.90
C ARG A 24 -2.37 8.31 6.06
N ILE A 25 -2.60 7.00 6.07
CA ILE A 25 -1.54 5.97 6.09
C ILE A 25 -0.55 6.18 4.93
N ALA A 26 -1.05 6.45 3.73
CA ALA A 26 -0.21 6.70 2.55
C ALA A 26 0.58 8.00 2.66
N ALA A 27 -0.05 9.07 3.16
CA ALA A 27 0.57 10.37 3.35
C ALA A 27 1.77 10.30 4.32
N THR A 28 1.67 9.51 5.40
CA THR A 28 2.78 9.28 6.36
C THR A 28 4.07 8.87 5.66
N GLY A 29 3.95 8.08 4.59
CA GLY A 29 5.09 7.62 3.79
C GLY A 29 5.86 8.72 3.05
N ALA A 30 5.23 9.85 2.75
CA ALA A 30 5.86 11.00 2.10
C ALA A 30 6.21 12.14 3.06
N GLU A 31 5.65 12.14 4.27
CA GLU A 31 6.03 13.09 5.31
C GLU A 31 7.36 12.71 5.96
N ASP A 32 7.68 11.41 6.01
CA ASP A 32 8.98 10.90 6.47
C ASP A 32 9.44 11.51 7.81
N ALA A 33 8.49 11.66 8.74
CA ALA A 33 8.77 12.27 10.02
C ALA A 33 9.71 11.38 10.85
N CYS A 34 10.74 11.99 11.43
CA CYS A 34 11.64 11.31 12.36
C CYS A 34 10.97 11.18 13.74
N VAL A 35 11.00 9.98 14.31
CA VAL A 35 10.35 9.67 15.58
C VAL A 35 11.25 8.88 16.52
N ASP A 36 11.00 9.08 17.82
CA ASP A 36 11.38 8.14 18.86
C ASP A 36 10.14 7.39 19.31
N ALA A 37 10.28 6.10 19.57
CA ALA A 37 9.15 5.28 19.98
C ALA A 37 9.56 4.22 20.99
N VAL A 38 8.61 3.91 21.87
CA VAL A 38 8.64 2.68 22.68
C VAL A 38 7.50 1.79 22.21
N ILE A 39 7.86 0.58 21.78
CA ILE A 39 6.92 -0.36 21.19
C ILE A 39 6.95 -1.66 21.98
N ASP A 40 5.79 -2.10 22.41
CA ASP A 40 5.57 -3.39 23.05
C ASP A 40 4.89 -4.34 22.07
N ILE A 41 5.42 -5.55 21.92
CA ILE A 41 4.81 -6.63 21.15
C ILE A 41 4.55 -7.80 22.08
N VAL A 42 3.30 -8.28 22.06
CA VAL A 42 2.83 -9.42 22.83
C VAL A 42 2.35 -10.50 21.87
N TYR A 43 2.91 -11.70 22.01
CA TYR A 43 2.45 -12.88 21.28
C TYR A 43 1.61 -13.76 22.19
N ALA A 44 0.42 -14.13 21.72
CA ALA A 44 -0.47 -15.02 22.45
C ALA A 44 0.17 -16.40 22.64
N ALA A 45 -0.04 -17.00 23.81
CA ALA A 45 0.34 -18.38 24.05
C ALA A 45 -0.51 -19.31 23.18
N ARG A 46 0.12 -20.20 22.42
CA ARG A 46 -0.55 -21.16 21.53
C ARG A 46 -0.01 -22.57 21.74
N ASP A 47 -0.91 -23.55 21.60
CA ASP A 47 -0.56 -24.97 21.60
C ASP A 47 -0.18 -25.47 20.19
N THR A 48 -0.62 -24.78 19.12
CA THR A 48 -0.31 -25.07 17.71
C THR A 48 0.20 -23.82 17.02
N GLU A 49 1.18 -23.94 16.11
CA GLU A 49 1.60 -22.79 15.32
C GLU A 49 0.47 -22.35 14.39
N ALA A 50 0.28 -21.03 14.26
CA ALA A 50 -0.72 -20.49 13.36
C ALA A 50 -0.29 -20.73 11.91
N ASP A 51 -1.19 -21.29 11.11
CA ASP A 51 -0.98 -21.38 9.66
C ASP A 51 -1.32 -20.03 9.03
N LEU A 52 -0.31 -19.17 8.94
CA LEU A 52 -0.41 -17.86 8.31
C LEU A 52 0.00 -17.89 6.82
N GLY A 53 0.23 -19.09 6.28
CA GLY A 53 0.75 -19.31 4.95
C GLY A 53 -0.13 -18.74 3.82
N GLY A 54 0.38 -18.86 2.60
CA GLY A 54 -0.30 -18.42 1.39
C GLY A 54 0.27 -19.15 0.18
N ARG A 55 -0.22 -18.81 -1.02
CA ARG A 55 0.18 -19.41 -2.29
C ARG A 55 1.71 -19.41 -2.54
N PHE A 56 2.45 -18.56 -1.84
CA PHE A 56 3.88 -18.33 -1.99
C PHE A 56 4.67 -18.50 -0.67
N GLY A 57 4.04 -18.99 0.40
CA GLY A 57 4.67 -19.16 1.72
C GLY A 57 5.61 -20.37 1.81
N SER A 58 6.63 -20.29 2.67
CA SER A 58 7.67 -21.32 2.85
C SER A 58 7.49 -22.24 4.07
N GLY A 59 6.32 -22.24 4.72
CA GLY A 59 6.08 -22.99 5.97
C GLY A 59 5.53 -24.40 5.74
N VAL A 60 6.06 -25.38 6.48
CA VAL A 60 5.40 -26.70 6.67
C VAL A 60 4.30 -26.51 7.71
N VAL A 61 3.05 -26.70 7.28
CA VAL A 61 1.85 -26.53 8.09
C VAL A 61 1.80 -27.52 9.25
N GLY A 62 1.43 -27.06 10.45
CA GLY A 62 0.92 -27.92 11.52
C GLY A 62 1.96 -28.52 12.47
N GLU A 63 3.16 -27.95 12.60
CA GLU A 63 4.06 -28.35 13.68
C GLU A 63 3.49 -27.94 15.05
N PRO A 64 3.75 -28.73 16.11
CA PRO A 64 3.40 -28.33 17.46
C PRO A 64 4.08 -26.99 17.75
N ALA A 65 3.31 -25.98 18.18
CA ALA A 65 3.96 -24.82 18.77
C ALA A 65 4.72 -25.37 19.97
N THR A 66 6.05 -25.30 19.92
CA THR A 66 6.83 -25.45 21.16
C THR A 66 6.15 -24.56 22.19
N ARG A 67 5.57 -25.12 23.26
CA ARG A 67 4.77 -24.37 24.24
C ARG A 67 5.56 -23.16 24.71
N ARG A 68 5.36 -22.02 24.04
CA ARG A 68 6.05 -20.79 24.33
C ARG A 68 5.10 -20.02 25.25
N PRO A 69 5.52 -19.70 26.48
CA PRO A 69 4.72 -18.80 27.30
C PRO A 69 4.50 -17.49 26.54
N GLU A 70 3.45 -16.76 26.91
CA GLU A 70 3.21 -15.42 26.40
C GLU A 70 4.52 -14.63 26.40
N ARG A 71 4.93 -14.17 25.21
CA ARG A 71 6.21 -13.49 25.02
C ARG A 71 5.91 -12.02 24.79
N ARG A 72 6.31 -11.20 25.76
CA ARG A 72 6.38 -9.74 25.59
C ARG A 72 7.79 -9.33 25.21
N GLN A 73 7.89 -8.46 24.20
CA GLN A 73 9.13 -7.81 23.78
C GLN A 73 8.90 -6.30 23.78
N SER A 74 9.86 -5.55 24.30
CA SER A 74 9.83 -4.09 24.30
C SER A 74 11.01 -3.56 23.51
N PHE A 75 10.76 -2.61 22.61
CA PHE A 75 11.73 -1.99 21.72
C PHE A 75 11.80 -0.50 22.00
N HIS A 76 13.01 0.04 22.07
CA HIS A 76 13.27 1.46 22.23
C HIS A 76 13.97 1.95 20.97
N LEU A 77 13.31 2.86 20.27
CA LEU A 77 13.72 3.33 18.95
C LEU A 77 14.02 4.83 19.02
N ASP A 78 15.09 5.23 18.36
CA ASP A 78 15.60 6.61 18.35
C ASP A 78 15.81 7.06 16.92
N GLY A 79 15.15 8.16 16.53
CA GLY A 79 15.32 8.79 15.21
C GLY A 79 15.01 7.86 14.03
N ILE A 80 13.96 7.03 14.14
CA ILE A 80 13.46 6.20 13.04
C ILE A 80 12.52 7.02 12.15
N SER A 81 12.54 6.78 10.85
CA SER A 81 11.61 7.41 9.90
C SER A 81 11.09 6.40 8.86
N PRO A 82 9.91 6.63 8.26
CA PRO A 82 9.39 5.80 7.18
C PRO A 82 10.37 5.58 6.03
N LEU A 83 11.06 6.62 5.55
CA LEU A 83 12.04 6.52 4.47
C LEU A 83 13.18 5.58 4.87
N ARG A 84 13.74 5.78 6.06
CA ARG A 84 14.84 4.93 6.55
C ARG A 84 14.42 3.46 6.63
N LEU A 85 13.22 3.17 7.13
CA LEU A 85 12.68 1.81 7.17
C LEU A 85 12.49 1.20 5.78
N ARG A 86 12.17 2.02 4.78
CA ARG A 86 12.05 1.59 3.38
C ARG A 86 13.41 1.38 2.72
N GLU A 87 14.40 2.21 3.02
CA GLU A 87 15.77 2.10 2.52
C GLU A 87 16.51 0.90 3.12
N GLU A 88 16.34 0.66 4.42
CA GLU A 88 16.92 -0.49 5.13
C GLU A 88 16.15 -1.80 4.87
N ASP A 89 14.98 -1.73 4.25
CA ASP A 89 14.07 -2.86 4.03
C ASP A 89 13.79 -3.66 5.32
N SER A 90 13.55 -2.94 6.42
CA SER A 90 13.40 -3.55 7.75
C SER A 90 12.23 -4.55 7.78
N ASP A 91 12.51 -5.81 8.10
CA ASP A 91 11.52 -6.87 8.34
C ASP A 91 11.08 -6.97 9.81
N GLU A 92 11.61 -6.07 10.65
CA GLU A 92 11.27 -5.98 12.06
C GLU A 92 9.76 -5.82 12.28
N PRO A 93 9.16 -6.57 13.23
CA PRO A 93 7.72 -6.56 13.44
C PRO A 93 7.21 -5.19 13.91
N TRP A 94 8.01 -4.37 14.57
CA TRP A 94 7.56 -3.03 14.98
C TRP A 94 7.50 -2.02 13.81
N ALA A 95 8.13 -2.32 12.67
CA ALA A 95 8.30 -1.35 11.58
C ALA A 95 6.96 -0.91 10.95
N VAL A 96 5.94 -1.76 10.94
CA VAL A 96 4.61 -1.43 10.40
C VAL A 96 3.93 -0.27 11.13
N LEU A 97 4.22 -0.11 12.43
CA LEU A 97 3.62 0.94 13.24
C LEU A 97 4.14 2.32 12.84
N LEU A 98 5.41 2.35 12.37
CA LEU A 98 6.14 3.56 12.00
C LEU A 98 6.20 3.77 10.47
N ASP A 99 5.94 2.76 9.65
CA ASP A 99 5.71 2.89 8.21
C ASP A 99 4.45 2.12 7.78
N PRO A 100 3.25 2.64 8.09
CA PRO A 100 2.01 1.91 7.84
C PRO A 100 1.66 1.77 6.37
N ALA A 101 2.26 2.59 5.48
CA ALA A 101 1.97 2.49 4.05
C ALA A 101 2.39 1.13 3.46
N ARG A 102 3.26 0.39 4.15
CA ARG A 102 3.63 -0.99 3.79
C ARG A 102 2.44 -1.93 3.74
N LEU A 103 1.43 -1.69 4.58
CA LEU A 103 0.21 -2.50 4.61
C LEU A 103 -0.63 -2.37 3.34
N LEU A 104 -0.59 -1.22 2.67
CA LEU A 104 -1.54 -0.87 1.61
C LEU A 104 -1.62 -1.91 0.50
N ARG A 105 -0.49 -2.50 0.11
CA ARG A 105 -0.46 -3.54 -0.91
C ARG A 105 -1.00 -4.87 -0.42
N GLY A 106 -0.77 -5.21 0.84
CA GLY A 106 -1.27 -6.45 1.44
C GLY A 106 -2.76 -6.44 1.72
N ILE A 107 -3.40 -5.27 1.77
CA ILE A 107 -4.83 -5.16 2.03
C ILE A 107 -5.63 -5.69 0.82
N GLY A 108 -6.54 -6.63 1.10
CA GLY A 108 -7.56 -7.09 0.18
C GLY A 108 -8.85 -6.31 0.37
N THR A 109 -9.34 -6.25 1.61
CA THR A 109 -10.59 -5.57 1.95
C THR A 109 -10.42 -4.84 3.28
N VAL A 110 -11.02 -3.65 3.40
CA VAL A 110 -11.29 -3.02 4.69
C VAL A 110 -12.71 -3.43 5.10
N THR A 111 -12.83 -4.26 6.12
CA THR A 111 -14.10 -4.84 6.56
C THR A 111 -14.84 -3.93 7.55
N GLN A 112 -14.10 -3.13 8.31
CA GLN A 112 -14.66 -2.20 9.27
C GLN A 112 -13.77 -0.96 9.40
N ALA A 113 -14.41 0.20 9.54
CA ALA A 113 -13.78 1.45 9.93
C ALA A 113 -14.63 2.14 10.99
N SER A 114 -14.02 2.54 12.09
CA SER A 114 -14.73 3.19 13.20
C SER A 114 -13.85 4.18 13.95
N ARG A 115 -14.49 5.07 14.70
CA ARG A 115 -13.81 6.02 15.57
C ARG A 115 -13.74 5.44 16.98
N SER A 116 -12.58 5.51 17.57
CA SER A 116 -12.39 5.34 19.00
C SER A 116 -12.06 6.67 19.67
N GLN A 117 -11.99 6.68 21.00
CA GLN A 117 -11.52 7.86 21.73
C GLN A 117 -10.05 8.16 21.43
N GLU A 118 -9.29 7.12 21.09
CA GLU A 118 -7.83 7.16 20.95
C GLU A 118 -7.36 7.28 19.49
N GLY A 119 -8.25 7.06 18.51
CA GLY A 119 -7.92 7.18 17.10
C GLY A 119 -9.00 6.70 16.14
N ILE A 120 -8.55 6.14 15.01
CA ILE A 120 -9.41 5.48 14.03
C ILE A 120 -9.01 4.02 13.96
N ASP A 121 -9.98 3.14 14.20
CA ASP A 121 -9.77 1.70 14.12
C ASP A 121 -10.17 1.22 12.72
N LEU A 122 -9.27 0.49 12.07
CA LEU A 122 -9.51 -0.19 10.80
C LEU A 122 -9.33 -1.70 11.00
N THR A 123 -10.29 -2.48 10.54
CA THR A 123 -10.13 -3.93 10.39
C THR A 123 -9.98 -4.26 8.92
N VAL A 124 -8.93 -5.01 8.59
CA VAL A 124 -8.57 -5.37 7.22
C VAL A 124 -8.34 -6.86 7.09
N THR A 125 -8.54 -7.39 5.89
CA THR A 125 -8.18 -8.77 5.53
C THR A 125 -7.07 -8.74 4.49
N ALA A 126 -6.16 -9.70 4.57
CA ALA A 126 -5.08 -9.85 3.60
C ALA A 126 -5.63 -10.15 2.19
N HIS A 127 -4.97 -9.60 1.16
CA HIS A 127 -5.24 -9.98 -0.22
C HIS A 127 -4.50 -11.30 -0.53
N PRO A 128 -5.18 -12.35 -1.01
CA PRO A 128 -4.58 -13.67 -1.16
C PRO A 128 -3.37 -13.71 -2.11
N ASP A 129 -3.38 -12.89 -3.15
CA ASP A 129 -2.28 -12.81 -4.14
C ASP A 129 -1.26 -11.69 -3.89
N PHE A 130 -1.55 -10.69 -3.04
CA PHE A 130 -0.71 -9.49 -2.85
C PHE A 130 -0.12 -9.34 -1.45
N ALA A 131 -0.73 -9.98 -0.45
CA ALA A 131 -0.16 -10.06 0.89
C ALA A 131 1.17 -10.81 0.84
N ASP A 132 2.18 -10.25 1.50
CA ASP A 132 3.49 -10.87 1.60
C ASP A 132 3.41 -12.00 2.64
N PRO A 133 3.73 -13.26 2.29
CA PRO A 133 3.71 -14.38 3.24
C PRO A 133 4.66 -14.21 4.44
N THR A 134 5.63 -13.32 4.33
CA THR A 134 6.60 -13.00 5.38
C THR A 134 6.22 -11.76 6.19
N ASP A 135 5.14 -11.04 5.84
CA ASP A 135 4.66 -9.90 6.60
C ASP A 135 4.19 -10.37 8.00
N PRO A 136 4.72 -9.79 9.09
CA PRO A 136 4.37 -10.22 10.43
C PRO A 136 2.96 -9.80 10.88
N TRP A 137 2.28 -8.92 10.15
CA TRP A 137 0.99 -8.33 10.53
C TRP A 137 -0.13 -8.54 9.52
N LEU A 138 0.18 -8.68 8.24
CA LEU A 138 -0.82 -8.93 7.22
C LEU A 138 -0.44 -10.06 6.25
N PRO A 139 -0.07 -11.26 6.76
CA PRO A 139 0.21 -12.41 5.91
C PRO A 139 -1.09 -12.95 5.27
N PRO A 140 -1.01 -13.68 4.13
CA PRO A 140 -2.17 -14.18 3.40
C PRO A 140 -3.13 -15.05 4.22
N GLY A 141 -2.63 -15.81 5.20
CA GLY A 141 -3.44 -16.67 6.07
C GLY A 141 -4.02 -15.95 7.29
N ALA A 142 -3.76 -14.66 7.48
CA ALA A 142 -4.38 -13.89 8.54
C ALA A 142 -5.91 -13.85 8.35
N HIS A 143 -6.66 -14.11 9.42
CA HIS A 143 -8.11 -13.93 9.40
C HIS A 143 -8.46 -12.44 9.29
N SER A 144 -7.80 -11.61 10.11
CA SER A 144 -7.87 -10.15 9.99
C SER A 144 -6.72 -9.48 10.73
N LEU A 145 -6.48 -8.22 10.40
CA LEU A 145 -5.63 -7.31 11.14
C LEU A 145 -6.48 -6.12 11.58
N THR A 146 -6.49 -5.80 12.87
CA THR A 146 -7.08 -4.56 13.38
C THR A 146 -5.97 -3.58 13.72
N VAL A 147 -5.98 -2.39 13.12
CA VAL A 147 -5.01 -1.32 13.41
C VAL A 147 -5.72 -0.11 13.98
N GLN A 148 -5.08 0.56 14.94
CA GLN A 148 -5.50 1.87 15.41
C GLN A 148 -4.55 2.93 14.88
N LEU A 149 -5.10 3.82 14.04
CA LEU A 149 -4.41 4.93 13.41
C LEU A 149 -4.47 6.18 14.29
N ASP A 150 -3.34 6.84 14.51
CA ASP A 150 -3.32 8.22 14.95
C ASP A 150 -3.75 9.11 13.79
N PRO A 151 -4.88 9.82 13.89
CA PRO A 151 -5.40 10.60 12.79
C PRO A 151 -4.56 11.84 12.43
N ASP A 152 -3.74 12.34 13.35
CA ASP A 152 -2.99 13.58 13.16
C ASP A 152 -1.62 13.29 12.55
N THR A 153 -0.96 12.22 13.00
CA THR A 153 0.37 11.81 12.51
C THR A 153 0.31 10.73 11.45
N GLY A 154 -0.77 9.95 11.38
CA GLY A 154 -0.91 8.83 10.47
C GLY A 154 -0.05 7.61 10.80
N PHE A 155 0.68 7.61 11.92
CA PHE A 155 1.31 6.41 12.48
C PHE A 155 0.27 5.51 13.14
N LEU A 156 0.59 4.23 13.31
CA LEU A 156 -0.28 3.33 14.06
C LEU A 156 0.09 3.40 15.54
N ARG A 157 -0.93 3.51 16.38
CA ARG A 157 -0.82 3.35 17.82
C ARG A 157 -0.80 1.89 18.21
N SER A 158 -1.51 1.06 17.47
CA SER A 158 -1.54 -0.38 17.70
C SER A 158 -1.88 -1.18 16.45
N ALA A 159 -1.51 -2.46 16.49
CA ALA A 159 -1.84 -3.47 15.51
C ALA A 159 -2.14 -4.78 16.23
N ALA A 160 -3.25 -5.43 15.90
CA ALA A 160 -3.66 -6.71 16.44
C ALA A 160 -3.95 -7.68 15.29
N LEU A 161 -3.08 -8.69 15.16
CA LEU A 161 -3.22 -9.76 14.18
C LEU A 161 -4.14 -10.84 14.74
N HIS A 162 -5.11 -11.27 13.95
CA HIS A 162 -6.05 -12.32 14.30
C HIS A 162 -5.96 -13.49 13.30
N ASP A 163 -6.03 -14.70 13.85
CA ASP A 163 -6.24 -15.95 13.12
C ASP A 163 -7.64 -16.51 13.45
N GLU A 164 -7.95 -17.73 12.99
CA GLU A 164 -9.22 -18.40 13.28
C GLU A 164 -9.48 -18.66 14.78
N GLN A 165 -8.42 -18.70 15.59
CA GLN A 165 -8.45 -18.94 17.04
C GLN A 165 -8.41 -17.63 17.85
N GLY A 166 -8.53 -16.46 17.20
CA GLY A 166 -8.54 -15.14 17.85
C GLY A 166 -7.23 -14.37 17.71
N THR A 167 -6.92 -13.50 18.67
CA THR A 167 -5.71 -12.67 18.62
C THR A 167 -4.44 -13.51 18.74
N LEU A 168 -3.59 -13.39 17.73
CA LEU A 168 -2.30 -14.08 17.67
C LEU A 168 -1.15 -13.19 18.17
N ALA A 169 -1.16 -11.92 17.79
CA ALA A 169 -0.14 -10.96 18.19
C ALA A 169 -0.77 -9.56 18.36
N THR A 170 -0.21 -8.77 19.27
CA THR A 170 -0.57 -7.36 19.45
C THR A 170 0.69 -6.54 19.60
N ALA A 171 0.81 -5.48 18.82
CA ALA A 171 1.82 -4.45 19.01
C ALA A 171 1.14 -3.15 19.43
N GLN A 172 1.78 -2.44 20.37
CA GLN A 172 1.30 -1.20 20.93
C GLN A 172 2.47 -0.22 21.04
N VAL A 173 2.25 1.00 20.57
CA VAL A 173 3.12 2.13 20.83
C VAL A 173 2.73 2.69 22.20
N SER A 174 3.65 2.62 23.16
CA SER A 174 3.45 3.13 24.53
C SER A 174 3.97 4.55 24.71
N ASP A 175 4.95 4.96 23.89
CA ASP A 175 5.44 6.32 23.79
C ASP A 175 5.83 6.64 22.34
N LEU A 176 5.51 7.84 21.88
CA LEU A 176 5.81 8.32 20.53
C LEU A 176 6.13 9.81 20.57
N ASN A 177 7.36 10.16 20.21
CA ASN A 177 7.81 11.54 20.10
C ASN A 177 8.21 11.85 18.66
N VAL A 178 7.45 12.74 18.01
CA VAL A 178 7.73 13.18 16.63
C VAL A 178 8.66 14.39 16.69
N ARG A 179 9.90 14.23 16.22
CA ARG A 179 10.96 15.25 16.33
C ARG A 179 10.84 16.33 15.27
N ASP A 180 10.69 15.92 14.02
CA ASP A 180 10.63 16.79 12.84
C ASP A 180 9.64 16.20 11.85
N ALA A 181 8.44 16.78 11.76
CA ALA A 181 7.53 16.52 10.66
C ALA A 181 7.63 17.70 9.69
N PRO A 182 8.09 17.51 8.43
CA PRO A 182 7.98 18.55 7.44
C PRO A 182 6.49 18.94 7.30
N PRO A 183 6.18 20.23 7.11
CA PRO A 183 4.80 20.63 6.82
C PRO A 183 4.30 19.87 5.59
N SER A 184 3.01 19.49 5.62
CA SER A 184 2.23 18.94 4.52
C SER A 184 2.96 18.97 3.18
N THR A 185 3.43 17.81 2.74
CA THR A 185 4.13 17.70 1.47
C THR A 185 3.10 17.46 0.37
N GLN A 186 3.24 18.18 -0.74
CA GLN A 186 2.49 17.92 -1.97
C GLN A 186 2.59 16.44 -2.40
N ALA A 187 3.70 15.76 -2.06
CA ALA A 187 3.85 14.32 -2.23
C ALA A 187 2.83 13.51 -1.39
N GLY A 188 2.62 13.88 -0.13
CA GLY A 188 1.58 13.28 0.72
C GLY A 188 0.19 13.35 0.10
N GLU A 189 -0.17 14.48 -0.52
CA GLU A 189 -1.44 14.64 -1.26
C GLU A 189 -1.57 13.69 -2.44
N ILE A 190 -0.49 13.49 -3.18
CA ILE A 190 -0.48 12.58 -4.32
C ILE A 190 -0.60 11.13 -3.84
N LEU A 191 0.17 10.71 -2.83
CA LEU A 191 0.08 9.35 -2.27
C LEU A 191 -1.27 9.07 -1.64
N ALA A 192 -1.84 10.05 -0.94
CA ALA A 192 -3.18 9.96 -0.37
C ALA A 192 -4.24 9.68 -1.44
N ARG A 193 -4.18 10.36 -2.59
CA ARG A 193 -5.08 10.10 -3.73
C ARG A 193 -4.88 8.71 -4.30
N MET A 194 -3.63 8.28 -4.49
CA MET A 194 -3.31 6.93 -4.96
C MET A 194 -3.89 5.85 -4.04
N ALA A 195 -3.85 6.03 -2.71
CA ALA A 195 -4.34 5.03 -1.77
C ALA A 195 -5.86 4.81 -1.80
N ARG A 196 -6.64 5.83 -2.19
CA ARG A 196 -8.11 5.73 -2.27
C ARG A 196 -8.58 4.73 -3.32
N THR A 197 -7.77 4.47 -4.34
CA THR A 197 -8.11 3.53 -5.40
C THR A 197 -8.33 2.11 -4.90
N LEU A 198 -7.85 1.79 -3.69
CA LEU A 198 -8.07 0.49 -3.05
C LEU A 198 -9.54 0.25 -2.67
N LEU A 199 -10.27 1.30 -2.31
CA LEU A 199 -11.64 1.19 -1.78
C LEU A 199 -12.69 1.75 -2.71
N GLU A 200 -12.36 2.82 -3.45
CA GLU A 200 -13.36 3.52 -4.25
C GLU A 200 -13.72 2.69 -5.49
N PRO A 201 -14.96 2.16 -5.58
CA PRO A 201 -15.39 1.42 -6.77
C PRO A 201 -15.50 2.40 -7.93
N THR A 202 -14.95 2.02 -9.07
CA THR A 202 -14.96 2.90 -10.24
C THR A 202 -14.92 2.05 -11.51
N ARG A 203 -15.82 2.35 -12.44
CA ARG A 203 -15.86 1.72 -13.76
C ARG A 203 -15.60 2.80 -14.79
N LEU A 204 -14.50 2.67 -15.51
CA LEU A 204 -14.06 3.66 -16.49
C LEU A 204 -13.71 2.98 -17.80
N THR A 205 -13.79 3.75 -18.86
CA THR A 205 -13.15 3.43 -20.13
C THR A 205 -11.89 4.29 -20.21
N ALA A 206 -10.77 3.67 -20.58
CA ALA A 206 -9.50 4.34 -20.76
C ALA A 206 -8.92 4.02 -22.15
N GLU A 207 -8.45 5.05 -22.84
CA GLU A 207 -7.55 4.88 -23.98
C GLU A 207 -6.12 5.00 -23.46
N VAL A 208 -5.29 4.01 -23.75
CA VAL A 208 -3.92 3.94 -23.25
C VAL A 208 -2.97 3.76 -24.41
N HIS A 209 -2.00 4.66 -24.48
CA HIS A 209 -0.88 4.56 -25.39
C HIS A 209 0.35 4.01 -24.65
N ILE A 210 0.89 2.89 -25.13
CA ILE A 210 2.14 2.29 -24.65
C ILE A 210 3.27 2.79 -25.56
N GLU A 211 4.00 3.81 -25.12
CA GLU A 211 5.10 4.39 -25.89
C GLU A 211 6.34 3.47 -25.90
N THR A 212 6.62 2.83 -24.76
CA THR A 212 7.78 1.96 -24.59
C THR A 212 7.47 0.91 -23.54
N ASP A 213 7.53 -0.36 -23.92
CA ASP A 213 7.49 -1.50 -23.00
C ASP A 213 8.21 -2.68 -23.67
N PRO A 214 9.16 -3.36 -23.00
CA PRO A 214 9.83 -4.53 -23.57
C PRO A 214 8.91 -5.75 -23.68
N HIS A 215 7.71 -5.71 -23.09
CA HIS A 215 6.72 -6.77 -23.15
C HIS A 215 5.51 -6.32 -23.97
N GLU A 216 5.24 -7.03 -25.06
CA GLU A 216 4.09 -6.77 -25.94
C GLU A 216 2.87 -7.65 -25.59
N ASP A 217 3.06 -8.70 -24.80
CA ASP A 217 1.97 -9.56 -24.33
C ASP A 217 1.12 -8.81 -23.30
N LEU A 218 -0.20 -8.86 -23.50
CA LEU A 218 -1.21 -8.28 -22.62
C LEU A 218 -2.09 -9.37 -21.98
N SER A 219 -1.58 -10.61 -21.87
CA SER A 219 -2.25 -11.69 -21.17
C SER A 219 -2.51 -11.31 -19.70
N ILE A 220 -3.77 -11.48 -19.28
CA ILE A 220 -4.22 -11.10 -17.95
C ILE A 220 -5.10 -12.18 -17.34
N THR A 221 -4.86 -12.44 -16.06
CA THR A 221 -5.78 -13.20 -15.21
C THR A 221 -6.34 -12.27 -14.14
N SER A 222 -7.43 -11.59 -14.47
CA SER A 222 -8.12 -10.64 -13.58
C SER A 222 -8.72 -11.34 -12.37
N VAL A 223 -8.63 -10.68 -11.21
CA VAL A 223 -9.28 -11.12 -9.96
C VAL A 223 -10.46 -10.18 -9.68
N PRO A 224 -11.58 -10.64 -9.06
CA PRO A 224 -12.68 -9.76 -8.70
C PRO A 224 -12.19 -8.58 -7.85
N ALA A 225 -12.49 -7.36 -8.30
CA ALA A 225 -12.18 -6.13 -7.60
C ALA A 225 -13.36 -5.16 -7.69
N SER A 226 -13.40 -4.19 -6.77
CA SER A 226 -14.38 -3.09 -6.79
C SER A 226 -14.23 -2.16 -8.00
N ARG A 227 -13.03 -2.13 -8.59
CA ARG A 227 -12.64 -1.29 -9.73
C ARG A 227 -12.39 -2.12 -10.98
N SER A 228 -12.88 -1.67 -12.13
CA SER A 228 -12.72 -2.35 -13.41
C SER A 228 -12.73 -1.39 -14.59
N TRP A 229 -11.82 -1.51 -15.54
CA TRP A 229 -11.78 -0.68 -16.73
C TRP A 229 -11.89 -1.48 -18.02
N THR A 230 -12.46 -0.82 -19.03
CA THR A 230 -12.27 -1.18 -20.44
C THR A 230 -11.08 -0.37 -20.95
N ILE A 231 -10.00 -1.05 -21.35
CA ILE A 231 -8.77 -0.44 -21.83
C ILE A 231 -8.66 -0.65 -23.33
N LEU A 232 -8.46 0.44 -24.07
CA LEU A 232 -8.15 0.45 -25.49
C LEU A 232 -6.65 0.68 -25.63
N VAL A 233 -5.91 -0.33 -26.10
CA VAL A 233 -4.48 -0.24 -26.42
C VAL A 233 -4.29 -0.52 -27.90
N ASP A 234 -3.95 0.52 -28.67
CA ASP A 234 -3.91 0.47 -30.12
C ASP A 234 -5.21 -0.10 -30.71
N GLU A 235 -5.17 -1.25 -31.39
CA GLU A 235 -6.37 -1.91 -31.96
C GLU A 235 -7.02 -2.94 -31.00
N ASN A 236 -6.46 -3.13 -29.80
CA ASN A 236 -6.91 -4.14 -28.84
C ASN A 236 -7.81 -3.54 -27.75
N THR A 237 -8.89 -4.25 -27.43
CA THR A 237 -9.75 -3.93 -26.28
C THR A 237 -9.57 -4.98 -25.19
N LEU A 238 -9.27 -4.54 -23.98
CA LEU A 238 -9.07 -5.38 -22.80
C LEU A 238 -10.07 -5.00 -21.71
N THR A 239 -10.59 -6.00 -21.01
CA THR A 239 -11.34 -5.77 -19.76
C THR A 239 -10.45 -6.13 -18.59
N MET A 240 -10.17 -5.15 -17.74
CA MET A 240 -9.21 -5.26 -16.64
C MET A 240 -9.89 -4.91 -15.32
N THR A 241 -9.46 -5.55 -14.24
CA THR A 241 -9.83 -5.17 -12.89
C THR A 241 -8.65 -4.52 -12.19
N GLY A 242 -8.92 -3.87 -11.06
CA GLY A 242 -7.88 -3.27 -10.23
C GLY A 242 -6.92 -4.28 -9.59
N ASP A 243 -7.26 -5.57 -9.59
CA ASP A 243 -6.49 -6.67 -9.01
C ASP A 243 -6.22 -7.76 -10.05
N TYR A 244 -5.06 -8.39 -9.98
CA TYR A 244 -4.63 -9.42 -10.91
C TYR A 244 -3.86 -10.52 -10.21
N ALA A 245 -3.80 -11.71 -10.82
CA ALA A 245 -2.92 -12.78 -10.34
C ALA A 245 -1.49 -12.52 -10.83
N PRO A 246 -0.54 -12.12 -9.96
CA PRO A 246 0.77 -11.60 -10.35
C PRO A 246 1.65 -12.63 -11.07
N ASP A 247 1.43 -13.91 -10.81
CA ASP A 247 2.18 -15.01 -11.42
C ASP A 247 1.57 -15.54 -12.74
N ARG A 248 0.37 -15.07 -13.10
CA ARG A 248 -0.37 -15.47 -14.30
C ARG A 248 -0.76 -14.28 -15.19
N THR A 249 -0.17 -13.13 -14.93
CA THR A 249 -0.41 -11.89 -15.64
C THR A 249 0.91 -11.42 -16.22
N SER A 250 0.91 -11.07 -17.50
CA SER A 250 2.09 -10.52 -18.17
C SER A 250 2.52 -9.21 -17.49
N PRO A 251 3.83 -8.85 -17.49
CA PRO A 251 4.30 -7.62 -16.87
C PRO A 251 3.64 -6.34 -17.41
N ALA A 252 3.35 -6.28 -18.71
CA ALA A 252 2.69 -5.12 -19.30
C ALA A 252 1.22 -5.00 -18.85
N ALA A 253 0.48 -6.11 -18.82
CA ALA A 253 -0.88 -6.11 -18.25
C ALA A 253 -0.88 -5.80 -16.74
N ALA A 254 0.10 -6.30 -15.98
CA ALA A 254 0.24 -5.98 -14.56
C ALA A 254 0.49 -4.46 -14.34
N ARG A 255 1.33 -3.84 -15.18
CA ARG A 255 1.54 -2.38 -15.17
C ARG A 255 0.25 -1.61 -15.47
N LEU A 256 -0.53 -2.08 -16.46
CA LEU A 256 -1.84 -1.50 -16.74
C LEU A 256 -2.75 -1.62 -15.52
N ALA A 257 -2.82 -2.78 -14.85
CA ALA A 257 -3.63 -2.97 -13.65
C ALA A 257 -3.21 -2.05 -12.49
N GLU A 258 -1.90 -1.85 -12.32
CA GLU A 258 -1.33 -0.90 -11.36
C GLU A 258 -1.62 0.57 -11.70
N LEU A 259 -1.93 0.92 -12.96
CA LEU A 259 -2.47 2.25 -13.28
C LEU A 259 -3.87 2.45 -12.67
N LEU A 260 -4.71 1.39 -12.63
CA LEU A 260 -6.06 1.44 -12.04
C LEU A 260 -6.02 1.54 -10.51
N THR A 261 -5.09 0.80 -9.90
CA THR A 261 -4.99 0.66 -8.44
C THR A 261 -3.59 1.03 -7.93
N PRO A 262 -3.16 2.29 -8.10
CA PRO A 262 -1.86 2.75 -7.65
C PRO A 262 -1.63 2.63 -6.14
N ALA A 263 -2.68 2.44 -5.33
CA ALA A 263 -2.57 2.09 -3.92
C ALA A 263 -1.56 0.95 -3.67
N ARG A 264 -1.51 -0.05 -4.56
CA ARG A 264 -0.59 -1.20 -4.45
C ARG A 264 0.87 -0.82 -4.70
N ILE A 265 1.12 0.29 -5.39
CA ILE A 265 2.47 0.82 -5.66
C ILE A 265 2.99 1.60 -4.45
N VAL A 266 2.11 2.27 -3.69
CA VAL A 266 2.51 3.20 -2.60
C VAL A 266 3.47 2.57 -1.59
N SER A 267 3.26 1.30 -1.23
CA SER A 267 4.11 0.55 -0.29
C SER A 267 5.55 0.32 -0.77
N HIS A 268 5.80 0.52 -2.06
CA HIS A 268 7.09 0.31 -2.71
C HIS A 268 7.89 1.59 -2.91
N LEU A 269 7.26 2.76 -2.80
CA LEU A 269 7.91 4.03 -3.13
C LEU A 269 8.84 4.49 -2.01
N ALA A 270 10.04 4.92 -2.37
CA ALA A 270 11.00 5.60 -1.51
C ALA A 270 11.45 6.90 -2.19
N ASN A 271 12.07 7.82 -1.44
CA ASN A 271 12.58 9.10 -1.95
C ASN A 271 11.53 9.89 -2.77
N VAL A 272 10.29 9.91 -2.29
CA VAL A 272 9.17 10.51 -3.01
C VAL A 272 9.32 12.02 -3.07
N THR A 273 9.49 12.54 -4.28
CA THR A 273 9.68 13.97 -4.54
C THR A 273 8.55 14.46 -5.45
N PRO A 274 7.75 15.47 -5.04
CA PRO A 274 6.73 16.04 -5.90
C PRO A 274 7.41 16.83 -7.02
N THR A 275 6.94 16.65 -8.25
CA THR A 275 7.40 17.40 -9.43
C THR A 275 6.34 18.39 -9.93
N SER A 276 5.08 18.16 -9.57
CA SER A 276 3.95 19.06 -9.79
C SER A 276 2.84 18.77 -8.75
N PRO A 277 1.72 19.52 -8.73
CA PRO A 277 0.57 19.21 -7.87
C PRO A 277 -0.03 17.81 -8.02
N HIS A 278 0.21 17.17 -9.16
CA HIS A 278 -0.36 15.87 -9.50
C HIS A 278 0.70 14.85 -9.90
N SER A 279 1.97 15.23 -9.87
CA SER A 279 3.06 14.39 -10.35
C SER A 279 4.14 14.25 -9.29
N LEU A 280 4.70 13.04 -9.22
CA LEU A 280 5.82 12.74 -8.34
C LEU A 280 6.87 11.91 -9.07
N GLN A 281 8.07 11.96 -8.52
CA GLN A 281 9.17 11.07 -8.82
C GLN A 281 9.49 10.27 -7.56
N ALA A 282 9.81 9.00 -7.71
CA ALA A 282 10.18 8.13 -6.60
C ALA A 282 11.18 7.06 -7.05
N THR A 283 12.04 6.63 -6.13
CA THR A 283 12.78 5.37 -6.27
C THR A 283 11.91 4.23 -5.76
N VAL A 284 12.26 3.00 -6.11
CA VAL A 284 11.55 1.83 -5.60
C VAL A 284 12.44 1.06 -4.62
N ARG A 285 11.82 0.54 -3.55
CA ARG A 285 12.46 -0.30 -2.55
C ARG A 285 13.21 -1.49 -3.18
N PRO A 286 14.36 -1.90 -2.59
CA PRO A 286 15.07 -3.10 -2.98
C PRO A 286 14.19 -4.37 -2.92
N LEU A 287 14.50 -5.29 -3.83
CA LEU A 287 13.77 -6.52 -4.16
C LEU A 287 13.49 -7.45 -2.96
N ARG A 288 12.35 -7.32 -2.27
CA ARG A 288 11.80 -8.41 -1.42
C ARG A 288 10.29 -8.53 -1.34
N THR A 289 9.54 -7.45 -1.51
CA THR A 289 8.10 -7.52 -1.22
C THR A 289 7.38 -8.17 -2.41
N PHE A 290 7.14 -9.47 -2.28
CA PHE A 290 6.40 -10.29 -3.24
C PHE A 290 4.89 -10.14 -3.01
N PRO A 291 4.08 -9.85 -4.05
CA PRO A 291 4.48 -9.69 -5.44
C PRO A 291 5.09 -8.31 -5.70
N PHE A 292 6.10 -8.27 -6.55
CA PHE A 292 6.73 -7.01 -6.95
C PHE A 292 5.72 -6.12 -7.69
N SER A 293 5.86 -4.79 -7.53
CA SER A 293 5.18 -3.88 -8.44
C SER A 293 5.75 -4.06 -9.86
N ALA A 294 4.89 -4.13 -10.86
CA ALA A 294 5.25 -4.25 -12.26
C ALA A 294 5.93 -2.97 -12.81
N TRP A 295 5.78 -1.84 -12.12
CA TRP A 295 6.53 -0.60 -12.37
C TRP A 295 7.93 -0.60 -11.73
N ALA A 296 8.26 -1.64 -10.97
CA ALA A 296 9.45 -1.72 -10.13
C ALA A 296 10.20 -3.06 -10.18
N PRO A 297 10.52 -3.62 -11.35
CA PRO A 297 11.19 -4.91 -11.44
C PRO A 297 12.67 -4.90 -11.02
N ASP A 298 13.29 -3.73 -10.87
CA ASP A 298 14.73 -3.54 -10.63
C ASP A 298 14.97 -2.34 -9.70
N ASP A 299 15.99 -2.42 -8.85
CA ASP A 299 16.36 -1.42 -7.83
C ASP A 299 16.98 -0.13 -8.41
N ALA A 300 17.43 -0.18 -9.67
CA ALA A 300 18.01 0.97 -10.37
C ALA A 300 16.95 1.89 -11.02
N LEU A 301 15.66 1.59 -10.87
CA LEU A 301 14.58 2.34 -11.51
C LEU A 301 14.14 3.56 -10.71
N THR A 302 14.00 4.66 -11.43
CA THR A 302 13.31 5.86 -10.98
C THR A 302 11.98 5.95 -11.71
N CYS A 303 10.89 5.95 -10.95
CA CYS A 303 9.54 6.06 -11.46
C CYS A 303 9.06 7.51 -11.45
N HIS A 304 8.29 7.87 -12.47
CA HIS A 304 7.58 9.13 -12.60
C HIS A 304 6.11 8.84 -12.79
N PHE A 305 5.28 9.33 -11.88
CA PHE A 305 3.85 9.10 -11.89
C PHE A 305 3.11 10.43 -11.95
N THR A 306 2.05 10.48 -12.75
CA THR A 306 1.06 11.57 -12.76
C THR A 306 -0.30 10.98 -12.47
N VAL A 307 -0.95 11.55 -11.47
CA VAL A 307 -2.18 11.05 -10.87
C VAL A 307 -3.35 11.93 -11.32
N ASP A 308 -4.44 11.31 -11.73
CA ASP A 308 -5.69 12.03 -11.94
C ASP A 308 -6.22 12.57 -10.60
N PRO A 309 -6.46 13.89 -10.48
CA PRO A 309 -6.84 14.49 -9.21
C PRO A 309 -8.20 14.03 -8.68
N GLU A 310 -9.10 13.59 -9.57
CA GLU A 310 -10.46 13.19 -9.22
C GLU A 310 -10.51 11.71 -8.79
N THR A 311 -9.91 10.83 -9.59
CA THR A 311 -10.05 9.37 -9.44
C THR A 311 -8.88 8.69 -8.74
N GLY A 312 -7.75 9.39 -8.58
CA GLY A 312 -6.54 8.89 -7.93
C GLY A 312 -5.72 7.90 -8.76
N VAL A 313 -6.11 7.65 -10.01
CA VAL A 313 -5.43 6.68 -10.89
C VAL A 313 -4.24 7.30 -11.61
N LEU A 314 -3.38 6.47 -12.17
CA LEU A 314 -2.23 6.97 -12.93
C LEU A 314 -2.64 7.27 -14.37
N VAL A 315 -2.59 8.55 -14.75
CA VAL A 315 -2.80 8.98 -16.16
C VAL A 315 -1.50 9.01 -16.94
N ARG A 316 -0.36 8.99 -16.24
CA ARG A 316 0.95 8.78 -16.85
C ARG A 316 1.86 8.07 -15.87
N ALA A 317 2.51 7.01 -16.33
CA ALA A 317 3.50 6.29 -15.55
C ALA A 317 4.70 5.98 -16.43
N ALA A 318 5.89 6.27 -15.92
CA ALA A 318 7.14 5.95 -16.59
C ALA A 318 8.18 5.46 -15.61
N ALA A 319 9.01 4.51 -16.02
CA ALA A 319 10.21 4.13 -15.28
C ALA A 319 11.45 4.41 -16.13
N THR A 320 12.50 4.93 -15.48
CA THR A 320 13.76 5.25 -16.12
C THR A 320 14.92 4.53 -15.45
N ALA A 321 15.86 4.04 -16.25
CA ALA A 321 17.13 3.47 -15.81
C ALA A 321 18.27 4.20 -16.50
N ARG A 322 19.25 4.72 -15.75
CA ARG A 322 20.44 5.39 -16.30
C ARG A 322 20.10 6.47 -17.35
N GLY A 323 19.04 7.24 -17.10
CA GLY A 323 18.57 8.32 -17.98
C GLY A 323 17.80 7.87 -19.23
N ARG A 324 17.50 6.57 -19.38
CA ARG A 324 16.68 6.04 -20.48
C ARG A 324 15.32 5.60 -19.96
N THR A 325 14.26 5.88 -20.70
CA THR A 325 12.92 5.36 -20.40
C THR A 325 12.89 3.87 -20.73
N VAL A 326 12.44 3.06 -19.77
CA VAL A 326 12.30 1.60 -19.89
C VAL A 326 10.83 1.23 -20.09
N PHE A 327 9.95 1.85 -19.32
CA PHE A 327 8.50 1.71 -19.42
C PHE A 327 7.88 3.09 -19.54
N ARG A 328 6.86 3.24 -20.38
CA ARG A 328 6.01 4.43 -20.38
C ARG A 328 4.63 4.12 -20.93
N HIS A 329 3.63 4.29 -20.08
CA HIS A 329 2.22 4.22 -20.42
C HIS A 329 1.57 5.57 -20.16
N THR A 330 0.75 6.03 -21.11
CA THR A 330 0.04 7.31 -21.04
C THR A 330 -1.43 7.07 -21.31
N VAL A 331 -2.31 7.53 -20.42
CA VAL A 331 -3.76 7.53 -20.61
C VAL A 331 -4.12 8.77 -21.44
N THR A 332 -4.67 8.56 -22.62
CA THR A 332 -5.06 9.64 -23.56
C THR A 332 -6.53 10.02 -23.41
N ALA A 333 -7.36 9.12 -22.88
CA ALA A 333 -8.73 9.41 -22.48
C ALA A 333 -9.11 8.59 -21.25
N LEU A 334 -9.89 9.17 -20.32
CA LEU A 334 -10.44 8.51 -19.14
C LEU A 334 -11.85 9.03 -18.86
N GLY A 335 -12.82 8.16 -18.67
CA GLY A 335 -14.16 8.55 -18.23
C GLY A 335 -15.16 7.41 -18.30
N PRO A 336 -16.38 7.59 -17.79
CA PRO A 336 -17.45 6.62 -17.99
C PRO A 336 -17.71 6.38 -19.49
N ASP A 337 -17.55 7.42 -20.31
CA ASP A 337 -17.64 7.41 -21.78
C ASP A 337 -16.33 7.91 -22.48
N GLY A 338 -15.21 8.06 -21.76
CA GLY A 338 -13.91 8.51 -22.29
C GLY A 338 -13.74 10.03 -22.45
N HIS A 339 -13.48 10.78 -21.37
CA HIS A 339 -13.05 12.19 -21.49
C HIS A 339 -11.61 12.27 -21.97
N THR A 340 -11.31 13.14 -22.92
CA THR A 340 -9.99 13.26 -23.56
C THR A 340 -9.01 14.05 -22.69
N TYR A 341 -7.81 13.52 -22.49
CA TYR A 341 -6.69 14.24 -21.87
C TYR A 341 -5.82 14.82 -22.98
N SER A 342 -5.52 16.12 -22.91
CA SER A 342 -4.50 16.70 -23.80
C SER A 342 -3.11 16.37 -23.24
N PRO A 343 -2.18 15.85 -24.07
CA PRO A 343 -0.84 15.43 -23.65
C PRO A 343 0.05 16.57 -23.17
#